data_AF-A0A3N5UM87-F1
#
_entry.id   AF-A0A3N5UM87-F1
#
_cell.length_a   1.000
_cell.length_b   1.000
_cell.length_c   1.000
_cell.angle_alpha   90.00
_cell.angle_beta   90.00
_cell.angle_gamma   90.00
#
_symmetry.space_group_name_H-M   'P 1'
#
loop_
_entity.id
_entity.type
_entity.pdbx_description
1 polymer ?
#
loop_
_entity_poly.entity_id
_entity_poly.type
_entity_poly.pdbx_seq_one_letter_code
_entity_poly.pdbx_strand_id
1 'polypeptide(L)'
;TYDENGNVHGANFMDYLLPTAVETPKWELGETVTPSPHHPIGAKGVGESATVGAPAAIANAVVDALWHLGVRNIDIPLTSRKVWEVLHQHGATLEE
;
A
#
# COMPACT_ATOMS: atom_id res chain seq x y z
N THR A 1 6.82 -1.19 -15.25
CA THR A 1 8.19 -1.75 -15.10
C THR A 1 8.93 -1.54 -16.41
N TYR A 2 10.23 -1.88 -16.49
CA TYR A 2 11.00 -1.84 -17.74
C TYR A 2 11.59 -3.21 -18.01
N ASP A 3 11.65 -3.63 -19.28
CA ASP A 3 12.38 -4.83 -19.69
C ASP A 3 13.85 -4.53 -20.00
N GLU A 4 14.61 -5.56 -20.37
CA GLU A 4 16.05 -5.49 -20.67
C GLU A 4 16.39 -4.58 -21.87
N ASN A 5 15.42 -4.34 -22.76
CA ASN A 5 15.58 -3.45 -23.91
C ASN A 5 15.16 -2.00 -23.59
N GLY A 6 14.69 -1.74 -22.37
CA GLY A 6 14.22 -0.43 -21.93
C GLY A 6 12.79 -0.11 -22.38
N ASN A 7 12.02 -1.09 -22.85
CA ASN A 7 10.60 -0.85 -23.15
C ASN A 7 9.83 -0.67 -21.84
N VAL A 8 8.94 0.33 -21.82
CA VAL A 8 8.07 0.57 -20.67
C VAL A 8 6.86 -0.37 -20.71
N HIS A 9 6.68 -1.12 -19.62
CA HIS A 9 5.55 -2.02 -19.40
C HIS A 9 4.56 -1.40 -18.42
N GLY A 10 3.27 -1.52 -18.74
CA GLY A 10 2.17 -1.02 -17.91
C GLY A 10 2.03 0.50 -17.85
N ALA A 11 2.41 1.21 -18.92
CA ALA A 11 2.20 2.67 -19.06
C ALA A 11 0.82 3.00 -19.69
N ASN A 12 -0.21 2.25 -19.32
CA ASN A 12 -1.58 2.42 -19.79
C ASN A 12 -2.55 1.85 -18.74
N PHE A 13 -3.86 2.13 -18.86
CA PHE A 13 -4.86 1.67 -17.88
C PHE A 13 -5.31 0.21 -18.04
N MET A 14 -4.75 -0.56 -18.98
CA MET A 14 -4.98 -2.01 -19.02
C MET A 14 -4.24 -2.70 -17.86
N ASP A 15 -3.04 -2.22 -17.53
CA ASP A 15 -2.17 -2.82 -16.50
C ASP A 15 -1.90 -1.89 -15.31
N TYR A 16 -1.86 -0.56 -15.53
CA TYR A 16 -1.63 0.40 -14.46
C TYR A 16 -2.89 0.53 -13.62
N LEU A 17 -2.87 -0.11 -12.45
CA LEU A 17 -4.01 -0.12 -11.56
C LEU A 17 -4.35 1.29 -11.06
N LEU A 18 -5.45 1.83 -11.57
CA LEU A 18 -6.17 2.95 -10.99
C LEU A 18 -7.45 2.39 -10.35
N PRO A 19 -7.57 2.37 -9.01
CA PRO A 19 -8.68 1.70 -8.35
C PRO A 19 -10.01 2.37 -8.71
N THR A 20 -11.05 1.55 -8.94
CA THR A 20 -12.40 2.06 -9.14
C THR A 20 -13.13 2.19 -7.80
N ALA A 21 -14.42 2.55 -7.85
CA ALA A 21 -15.27 2.57 -6.68
C ALA A 21 -15.47 1.18 -6.03
N VAL A 22 -15.24 0.09 -6.77
CA VAL A 22 -15.39 -1.29 -6.26
C VAL A 22 -14.18 -1.70 -5.41
N GLU A 23 -12.96 -1.34 -5.84
CA GLU A 23 -11.73 -1.68 -5.10
C GLU A 23 -11.42 -0.70 -3.97
N THR A 24 -11.87 0.56 -4.09
CA THR A 24 -11.60 1.59 -3.08
C THR A 24 -12.34 1.29 -1.79
N PRO A 25 -11.66 1.11 -0.64
CA PRO A 25 -12.33 0.82 0.61
C PRO A 25 -13.12 2.04 1.10
N LYS A 26 -14.08 1.79 1.98
CA LYS A 26 -14.72 2.87 2.74
C LYS A 26 -13.73 3.43 3.75
N TRP A 27 -13.65 4.76 3.84
CA TRP A 27 -12.74 5.46 4.75
C TRP A 27 -13.47 5.88 6.02
N GLU A 28 -12.86 5.62 7.16
CA GLU A 28 -13.21 6.25 8.43
C GLU A 28 -12.19 7.35 8.71
N LEU A 29 -12.68 8.53 9.07
CA LEU A 29 -11.84 9.71 9.30
C LEU A 29 -11.92 10.12 10.77
N GLY A 30 -10.80 10.58 11.31
CA GLY A 30 -10.70 11.16 12.64
C GLY A 30 -9.70 12.32 12.63
N GLU A 31 -9.85 13.25 13.57
CA GLU A 31 -8.97 14.39 13.69
C GLU A 31 -8.73 14.81 15.14
N THR A 32 -7.61 15.49 15.34
CA THR A 32 -7.30 16.24 16.56
C THR A 32 -6.67 17.56 16.15
N VAL A 33 -6.84 18.60 16.96
CA VAL A 33 -6.36 19.94 16.61
C VAL A 33 -5.16 20.32 17.48
N THR A 34 -3.99 20.34 16.86
CA THR A 34 -2.75 20.88 17.45
C THR A 34 -2.24 21.99 16.52
N PRO A 35 -2.57 23.27 16.78
CA PRO A 35 -2.22 24.38 15.88
C PRO A 35 -0.72 24.51 15.64
N SER A 36 -0.32 25.03 14.48
CA SER A 36 1.04 25.53 14.28
C SER A 36 1.22 26.82 15.08
N PRO A 37 2.17 26.90 16.03
CA PRO A 37 2.33 28.08 16.88
C PRO A 37 2.85 29.32 16.12
N HIS A 38 3.36 29.12 14.90
CA HIS A 38 4.01 30.17 14.09
C HIS A 38 3.25 30.48 12.79
N HIS A 39 2.19 29.75 12.46
CA HIS A 39 1.35 30.09 11.31
C HIS A 39 0.27 31.11 11.73
N PRO A 40 0.02 32.20 10.97
CA PRO A 40 -0.87 33.29 11.40
C PRO A 40 -2.29 32.87 11.83
N ILE A 41 -2.78 31.74 11.31
CA ILE A 41 -4.09 31.17 11.64
C ILE A 41 -4.00 29.76 12.24
N GLY A 42 -2.81 29.32 12.65
CA GLY A 42 -2.59 28.00 13.26
C GLY A 42 -2.70 26.79 12.32
N ALA A 43 -2.95 26.98 11.02
CA ALA A 43 -3.10 25.92 10.04
C ALA A 43 -1.81 25.12 9.77
N LYS A 44 -1.98 23.86 9.34
CA LYS A 44 -0.94 22.96 8.84
C LYS A 44 -1.37 22.39 7.49
N GLY A 45 -0.40 22.06 6.62
CA GLY A 45 -0.68 21.33 5.38
C GLY A 45 -1.10 19.88 5.67
N VAL A 46 -2.07 19.37 4.90
CA VAL A 46 -2.62 18.01 5.09
C VAL A 46 -2.82 17.23 3.78
N GLY A 47 -2.71 17.89 2.62
CA GLY A 47 -3.09 17.29 1.33
C GLY A 47 -2.35 16.01 0.94
N GLU A 48 -1.13 15.83 1.45
CA GLU A 48 -0.31 14.63 1.20
C GLU A 48 -0.32 13.65 2.38
N SER A 49 -0.88 14.02 3.55
CA SER A 49 -0.77 13.23 4.77
C SER A 49 -1.32 11.80 4.61
N ALA A 50 -2.45 11.66 3.92
CA ALA A 50 -3.03 10.35 3.62
C ALA A 50 -2.14 9.55 2.65
N THR A 51 -1.64 10.19 1.59
CA THR A 51 -0.75 9.56 0.60
C THR A 51 0.58 9.11 1.22
N VAL A 52 1.08 9.81 2.23
CA VAL A 52 2.29 9.44 2.97
C VAL A 52 2.02 8.29 3.94
N GLY A 53 0.95 8.36 4.73
CA GLY A 53 0.66 7.36 5.78
C GLY A 53 0.08 6.05 5.27
N ALA A 54 -0.82 6.10 4.26
CA ALA A 54 -1.59 4.95 3.83
C ALA A 54 -0.74 3.79 3.26
N PRO A 55 0.29 4.01 2.40
CA PRO A 55 1.09 2.91 1.88
C PRO A 55 1.77 2.09 2.97
N ALA A 56 2.33 2.77 3.98
CA ALA A 56 2.98 2.10 5.11
C ALA A 56 1.96 1.36 6.00
N ALA A 57 0.80 1.97 6.27
CA ALA A 57 -0.26 1.32 7.04
C ALA A 57 -0.75 0.02 6.38
N ILE A 58 -0.98 0.05 5.06
CA ILE A 58 -1.41 -1.13 4.29
C ILE A 58 -0.30 -2.19 4.25
N ALA A 59 0.95 -1.81 3.98
CA ALA A 59 2.07 -2.75 3.94
C ALA A 59 2.31 -3.42 5.29
N ASN A 60 2.27 -2.66 6.38
CA ASN A 60 2.40 -3.20 7.72
C ASN A 60 1.25 -4.15 8.07
N ALA A 61 0.01 -3.87 7.65
CA ALA A 61 -1.11 -4.77 7.89
C ALA A 61 -0.93 -6.12 7.18
N VAL A 62 -0.44 -6.13 5.93
CA VAL A 62 -0.16 -7.38 5.20
C VAL A 62 1.00 -8.14 5.84
N VAL A 63 2.08 -7.46 6.23
CA VAL A 63 3.22 -8.10 6.91
C VAL A 63 2.82 -8.64 8.29
N ASP A 64 2.02 -7.91 9.06
CA ASP A 64 1.50 -8.34 10.36
C ASP A 64 0.66 -9.62 10.23
N ALA A 65 -0.23 -9.69 9.24
CA ALA A 65 -1.03 -10.89 8.97
C ALA A 65 -0.16 -12.14 8.71
N LEU A 66 1.03 -11.96 8.11
CA LEU A 66 1.97 -13.03 7.78
C LEU A 66 3.10 -13.18 8.81
N TRP A 67 3.11 -12.37 9.88
CA TRP A 67 4.20 -12.32 10.84
C TRP A 67 4.44 -13.66 11.54
N HIS A 68 3.36 -14.39 11.80
CA HIS A 68 3.39 -15.72 12.42
C HIS A 68 4.10 -16.79 11.55
N LEU A 69 4.21 -16.55 10.23
CA LEU A 69 4.95 -17.40 9.30
C LEU A 69 6.45 -17.05 9.23
N GLY A 70 6.90 -16.01 9.95
CA GLY A 70 8.28 -15.53 9.92
C GLY A 70 8.54 -14.42 8.90
N VAL A 71 7.52 -13.98 8.15
CA VAL A 71 7.62 -12.84 7.22
C VAL A 71 7.87 -11.55 8.00
N ARG A 72 8.85 -10.74 7.55
CA ARG A 72 9.21 -9.46 8.19
C ARG A 72 9.17 -8.27 7.25
N ASN A 73 9.13 -8.50 5.94
CA ASN A 73 9.02 -7.47 4.93
C ASN A 73 8.46 -8.07 3.63
N ILE A 74 7.69 -7.27 2.88
CA ILE A 74 7.30 -7.54 1.50
C ILE A 74 7.38 -6.22 0.75
N ASP A 75 8.17 -6.17 -0.34
CA ASP A 75 8.25 -4.93 -1.11
C ASP A 75 6.92 -4.63 -1.83
N ILE A 76 6.52 -3.37 -1.86
CA ILE A 76 5.37 -2.91 -2.65
C ILE A 76 5.66 -3.00 -4.17
N PRO A 77 4.65 -3.16 -5.04
CA PRO A 77 3.22 -3.29 -4.74
C PRO A 77 2.83 -4.69 -4.23
N LEU A 78 1.89 -4.74 -3.31
CA LEU A 78 1.37 -5.96 -2.67
C LEU A 78 0.29 -6.62 -3.55
N THR A 79 0.66 -7.02 -4.76
CA THR A 79 -0.26 -7.71 -5.67
C THR A 79 -0.65 -9.07 -5.12
N SER A 80 -1.84 -9.56 -5.49
CA SER A 80 -2.32 -10.89 -5.09
C SER A 80 -1.31 -12.00 -5.41
N ARG A 81 -0.70 -11.97 -6.60
CA ARG A 81 0.37 -12.89 -7.00
C ARG A 81 1.55 -12.84 -6.03
N LYS A 82 2.04 -11.64 -5.67
CA LYS A 82 3.20 -11.50 -4.78
C LYS A 82 2.91 -12.01 -3.37
N VAL A 83 1.71 -11.73 -2.85
CA VAL A 83 1.28 -12.25 -1.55
C VAL A 83 1.12 -13.77 -1.58
N TRP A 84 0.56 -14.32 -2.66
CA TRP A 84 0.45 -15.77 -2.85
C TRP A 84 1.83 -16.46 -2.93
N GLU A 85 2.80 -15.88 -3.64
CA GLU A 85 4.16 -16.42 -3.71
C GLU A 85 4.81 -16.49 -2.31
N VAL A 86 4.62 -15.46 -1.49
CA VAL A 86 5.10 -15.45 -0.11
C VAL A 86 4.42 -16.55 0.71
N LEU A 87 3.10 -16.68 0.62
CA LEU A 87 2.36 -17.74 1.30
C LEU A 87 2.83 -19.13 0.88
N HIS A 88 3.03 -19.34 -0.43
CA HIS A 88 3.46 -20.62 -0.99
C HIS A 88 4.87 -21.00 -0.50
N GLN A 89 5.81 -20.05 -0.49
CA GLN A 89 7.16 -20.24 0.04
C GLN A 89 7.17 -20.64 1.52
N HIS A 90 6.16 -20.23 2.29
CA HIS A 90 6.01 -20.55 3.70
C HIS A 90 5.06 -21.74 3.97
N GLY A 91 4.67 -22.49 2.93
CA GLY A 91 3.80 -23.67 3.07
C GLY A 91 2.38 -23.34 3.54
N ALA A 92 1.93 -22.11 3.34
CA ALA A 92 0.62 -21.61 3.78
C ALA A 92 -0.43 -21.59 2.66
N THR A 93 -0.20 -22.37 1.60
CA THR A 93 -1.15 -22.59 0.49
C THR A 93 -1.58 -24.05 0.48
N LEU A 94 -2.78 -24.33 -0.05
CA LEU A 94 -3.22 -25.70 -0.31
C LEU A 94 -2.26 -26.37 -1.31
N GLU A 95 -1.91 -27.63 -1.09
CA GLU A 95 -1.33 -28.49 -2.12
C GLU A 95 -2.43 -28.87 -3.12
N GLU A 96 -2.10 -28.89 -4.42
CA GLU A 96 -2.82 -29.75 -5.37
C GLU A 96 -2.30 -31.19 -5.25
#